data_AF-A0A098LWA8-F1
#
_entry.id   AF-A0A098LWA8-F1
#
_cell.length_a   1.000
_cell.length_b   1.000
_cell.length_c   1.000
_cell.angle_alpha   90.00
_cell.angle_beta   90.00
_cell.angle_gamma   90.00
#
_symmetry.space_group_name_H-M   'P 1'
#
loop_
_entity.id
_entity.type
_entity.pdbx_description
1 polymer ?
#
loop_
_entity_poly.entity_id
_entity_poly.type
_entity_poly.pdbx_seq_one_letter_code
_entity_poly.pdbx_strand_id
1 'polypeptide(L)'
;MRMSMYLVVFIAMVTAGRGVAIGEGGNQPRDTASNTDKPECTENQICWTQYQSTEGFKDETICTCPSPENRCVFDSSHTIRISDPQYFTKMYTCNPVHDYVSCGGQGNIAVTHVNEMKFVIQCKCHIYKWMSTTPFTVQCVH
;
A
#
# COMPACT_ATOMS: atom_id res chain seq x y z
N MET A 1 20.26 47.67 -43.25
CA MET A 1 20.54 46.69 -42.18
C MET A 1 20.76 47.42 -40.88
N ARG A 2 19.88 47.21 -39.89
CA ARG A 2 20.19 47.11 -38.45
C ARG A 2 18.89 46.75 -37.75
N MET A 3 18.74 45.46 -37.46
CA MET A 3 17.63 44.88 -36.74
C MET A 3 17.56 45.49 -35.34
N SER A 4 16.38 45.99 -35.00
CA SER A 4 16.01 46.39 -33.65
C SER A 4 15.82 45.12 -32.83
N MET A 5 16.58 44.97 -31.74
CA MET A 5 16.45 43.85 -30.81
C MET A 5 16.41 44.45 -29.40
N TYR A 6 15.19 44.71 -28.91
CA TYR A 6 14.98 45.10 -27.52
C TYR A 6 14.67 43.84 -26.72
N LEU A 7 15.53 43.59 -25.73
CA LEU A 7 15.54 42.44 -24.84
C LEU A 7 14.46 42.64 -23.78
N VAL A 8 13.38 41.86 -23.82
CA VAL A 8 12.31 41.90 -22.83
C VAL A 8 12.71 41.03 -21.65
N VAL A 9 13.13 41.66 -20.55
CA VAL A 9 13.37 40.98 -19.27
C VAL A 9 12.03 40.81 -18.55
N PHE A 10 11.48 39.60 -18.57
CA PHE A 10 10.34 39.25 -17.73
C PHE A 10 10.84 38.91 -16.32
N ILE A 11 10.69 39.84 -15.38
CA ILE A 11 10.83 39.55 -13.95
C ILE A 11 9.48 39.03 -13.46
N ALA A 12 9.36 37.70 -13.34
CA ALA A 12 8.23 37.11 -12.63
C ALA A 12 8.45 37.25 -11.12
N MET A 13 7.90 38.32 -10.53
CA MET A 13 7.63 38.33 -9.09
C MET A 13 6.50 37.32 -8.83
N VAL A 14 6.84 36.15 -8.28
CA VAL A 14 5.83 35.34 -7.60
C VAL A 14 5.79 35.79 -6.16
N THR A 15 4.69 36.47 -5.84
CA THR A 15 4.30 36.95 -4.53
C THR A 15 4.38 35.82 -3.50
N ALA A 16 5.08 36.08 -2.39
CA ALA A 16 4.92 35.33 -1.16
C ALA A 16 3.49 35.55 -0.63
N GLY A 17 2.55 34.74 -1.13
CA GLY A 17 1.20 34.68 -0.62
C GLY A 17 1.19 34.02 0.75
N ARG A 18 1.24 34.83 1.82
CA ARG A 18 0.59 34.43 3.06
C ARG A 18 -0.92 34.41 2.80
N GLY A 19 -1.50 33.23 2.80
CA GLY A 19 -2.93 33.07 2.58
C GLY A 19 -3.42 31.66 2.90
N VAL A 20 -3.98 31.54 4.11
CA VAL A 20 -5.13 30.69 4.47
C VAL A 20 -4.90 29.18 4.61
N ALA A 21 -5.08 28.71 5.85
CA ALA A 21 -5.29 27.32 6.21
C ALA A 21 -6.58 26.80 5.55
N ILE A 22 -6.42 25.80 4.69
CA ILE A 22 -7.52 24.95 4.23
C ILE A 22 -7.11 23.54 4.62
N GLY A 23 -7.75 23.01 5.65
CA GLY A 23 -7.60 21.62 6.03
C GLY A 23 -8.27 20.76 4.97
N GLU A 24 -7.50 19.88 4.35
CA GLU A 24 -7.97 18.64 3.73
C GLU A 24 -6.80 17.68 3.73
N GLY A 25 -6.99 16.51 4.35
CA GLY A 25 -6.01 15.44 4.48
C GLY A 25 -5.67 14.84 3.13
N GLY A 26 -4.84 15.55 2.37
CA GLY A 26 -4.27 15.08 1.12
C GLY A 26 -3.23 14.00 1.43
N ASN A 27 -3.54 12.77 1.02
CA ASN A 27 -2.57 11.70 0.82
C ASN A 27 -1.29 12.29 0.22
N GLN A 28 -0.24 12.40 1.03
CA GLN A 28 1.11 12.58 0.51
C GLN A 28 1.31 11.55 -0.60
N PRO A 29 1.88 11.91 -1.76
CA PRO A 29 2.37 10.91 -2.68
C PRO A 29 3.38 10.08 -1.88
N ARG A 30 2.98 8.84 -1.52
CA ARG A 30 3.81 7.92 -0.76
C ARG A 30 5.00 7.61 -1.64
N ASP A 31 6.09 8.33 -1.41
CA ASP A 31 7.36 8.07 -2.06
C ASP A 31 7.64 6.59 -1.95
N THR A 32 7.62 5.99 -3.14
CA THR A 32 7.84 4.59 -3.44
C THR A 32 8.91 4.03 -2.51
N ALA A 33 8.54 3.12 -1.62
CA ALA A 33 9.51 2.35 -0.85
C ALA A 33 10.24 1.39 -1.82
N SER A 34 11.14 1.94 -2.63
CA SER A 34 12.14 1.21 -3.39
C SER A 34 13.21 0.74 -2.39
N ASN A 35 12.86 -0.28 -1.60
CA ASN A 35 13.78 -0.92 -0.66
C ASN A 35 14.50 -2.05 -1.39
N THR A 36 15.64 -1.74 -2.00
CA THR A 36 16.53 -2.70 -2.67
C THR A 36 17.07 -3.79 -1.70
N ASP A 37 16.94 -3.59 -0.38
CA ASP A 37 17.39 -4.52 0.67
C ASP A 37 16.36 -5.58 1.09
N LYS A 38 15.11 -5.51 0.60
CA LYS A 38 14.08 -6.50 0.96
C LYS A 38 14.15 -7.71 0.01
N PRO A 39 13.93 -8.94 0.53
CA PRO A 39 13.91 -10.12 -0.32
C PRO A 39 12.76 -10.03 -1.33
N GLU A 40 12.91 -10.73 -2.45
CA GLU A 40 11.82 -10.88 -3.41
C GLU A 40 10.64 -11.65 -2.77
N CYS A 41 9.42 -11.23 -3.11
CA CYS A 41 8.21 -11.88 -2.63
C CYS A 41 8.06 -13.28 -3.22
N THR A 42 7.72 -14.25 -2.37
CA THR A 42 7.27 -15.55 -2.85
C THR A 42 5.87 -15.45 -3.46
N GLU A 43 5.44 -16.48 -4.18
CA GLU A 43 4.09 -16.54 -4.74
C GLU A 43 3.02 -16.23 -3.67
N ASN A 44 2.05 -15.39 -4.04
CA ASN A 44 0.92 -15.00 -3.21
C ASN A 44 1.27 -14.31 -1.87
N GLN A 45 2.52 -13.85 -1.70
CA GLN A 45 2.94 -13.13 -0.51
C GLN A 45 2.44 -11.68 -0.50
N ILE A 46 2.10 -11.17 0.67
CA ILE A 46 1.85 -9.75 0.92
C ILE A 46 3.19 -9.00 0.84
N CYS A 47 3.25 -7.99 -0.03
CA CYS A 47 4.47 -7.19 -0.23
C CYS A 47 4.61 -6.04 0.77
N TRP A 48 3.49 -5.56 1.31
CA TRP A 48 3.48 -4.43 2.23
C TRP A 48 2.28 -4.50 3.17
N THR A 49 2.45 -3.97 4.37
CA THR A 49 1.38 -3.89 5.37
C THR A 49 1.42 -2.60 6.18
N GLN A 50 0.26 -2.20 6.71
CA GLN A 50 0.13 -1.17 7.73
C GLN A 50 -0.34 -1.81 9.03
N TYR A 51 0.38 -1.56 10.12
CA TYR A 51 0.03 -2.06 11.44
C TYR A 51 0.01 -0.97 12.51
N GLN A 52 -0.74 -1.23 13.58
CA GLN A 52 -0.79 -0.36 14.75
C GLN A 52 0.32 -0.75 15.73
N SER A 53 1.21 0.19 16.03
CA SER A 53 2.20 0.08 17.10
C SER A 53 1.84 1.00 18.27
N THR A 54 2.62 0.94 19.36
CA THR A 54 2.49 1.85 20.52
C THR A 54 2.71 3.32 20.15
N GLU A 55 3.35 3.61 19.02
CA GLU A 55 3.64 4.95 18.52
C GLU A 55 2.64 5.42 17.45
N GLY A 56 1.62 4.62 17.14
CA GLY A 56 0.64 4.88 16.10
C GLY A 56 0.74 3.92 14.91
N PHE A 57 0.18 4.31 13.76
CA PHE A 57 0.25 3.48 12.56
C PHE A 57 1.65 3.49 11.95
N LYS A 58 2.18 2.29 11.68
CA LYS A 58 3.46 2.06 11.01
C LYS A 58 3.20 1.32 9.71
N ASP A 59 3.98 1.69 8.71
CA ASP A 59 3.97 1.09 7.37
C ASP A 59 5.24 0.25 7.22
N GLU A 60 5.12 -0.97 6.71
CA GLU A 60 6.26 -1.87 6.53
C GLU A 60 6.24 -2.57 5.16
N THR A 61 7.38 -2.48 4.48
CA THR A 61 7.65 -3.28 3.28
C THR A 61 8.19 -4.63 3.72
N ILE A 62 7.49 -5.69 3.32
CA ILE A 62 7.82 -7.07 3.68
C ILE A 62 8.79 -7.66 2.66
N CYS A 63 8.49 -7.46 1.37
CA CYS A 63 9.27 -8.00 0.25
C CYS A 63 9.07 -7.14 -1.00
N THR A 64 9.92 -7.32 -2.01
CA THR A 64 9.84 -6.65 -3.32
C THR A 64 9.12 -7.53 -4.33
N CYS A 65 8.24 -6.94 -5.15
CA CYS A 65 7.46 -7.71 -6.11
C CYS A 65 8.29 -8.09 -7.34
N PRO A 66 8.17 -9.34 -7.86
CA PRO A 66 8.85 -9.80 -9.07
C PRO A 66 8.19 -9.19 -10.33
N SER A 67 8.36 -7.88 -10.52
CA SER A 67 7.80 -7.09 -11.62
C SER A 67 8.91 -6.21 -12.20
N PRO A 68 8.82 -5.72 -13.45
CA PRO A 68 9.87 -4.89 -14.05
C PRO A 68 10.19 -3.61 -13.25
N GLU A 69 9.29 -3.17 -12.37
CA GLU A 69 9.47 -2.01 -11.51
C GLU A 69 9.90 -2.37 -10.07
N ASN A 70 10.03 -3.67 -9.74
CA ASN A 70 10.45 -4.22 -8.45
C ASN A 70 9.73 -3.60 -7.22
N ARG A 71 8.48 -3.16 -7.38
CA ARG A 71 7.73 -2.40 -6.36
C ARG A 71 6.36 -2.99 -6.06
N CYS A 72 5.94 -2.82 -4.81
CA CYS A 72 4.58 -3.13 -4.36
C CYS A 72 3.62 -2.04 -4.86
N VAL A 73 2.49 -2.45 -5.46
CA VAL A 73 1.51 -1.52 -6.05
C VAL A 73 0.50 -1.08 -4.98
N PHE A 74 0.33 0.23 -4.81
CA PHE A 74 -0.52 0.81 -3.75
C PHE A 74 -1.87 1.32 -4.26
N ASP A 75 -2.66 0.46 -4.91
CA ASP A 75 -4.01 0.80 -5.39
C ASP A 75 -5.09 -0.11 -4.80
N SER A 76 -6.37 0.23 -5.03
CA SER A 76 -7.51 -0.52 -4.48
C SER A 76 -7.66 -1.93 -5.03
N SER A 77 -7.14 -2.22 -6.23
CA SER A 77 -7.20 -3.56 -6.82
C SER A 77 -6.18 -4.52 -6.20
N HIS A 78 -5.11 -4.00 -5.59
CA HIS A 78 -4.08 -4.74 -4.87
C HIS A 78 -4.25 -4.69 -3.34
N THR A 79 -5.28 -3.99 -2.82
CA THR A 79 -5.47 -3.83 -1.37
C THR A 79 -6.37 -4.92 -0.79
N ILE A 80 -5.93 -5.55 0.29
CA ILE A 80 -6.78 -6.32 1.20
C ILE A 80 -7.18 -5.41 2.37
N ARG A 81 -8.48 -5.14 2.49
CA ARG A 81 -9.06 -4.32 3.57
C ARG A 81 -9.70 -5.22 4.62
N ILE A 82 -9.17 -5.16 5.84
CA ILE A 82 -9.68 -5.92 6.98
C ILE A 82 -10.75 -5.06 7.67
N SER A 83 -11.96 -5.60 7.79
CA SER A 83 -13.16 -4.89 8.28
C SER A 83 -13.08 -4.47 9.75
N ASP A 84 -12.49 -5.31 10.60
CA ASP A 84 -12.29 -5.06 12.03
C ASP A 84 -10.82 -5.33 12.40
N PRO A 85 -9.92 -4.40 12.04
CA PRO A 85 -8.50 -4.60 12.23
C PRO A 85 -8.08 -4.28 13.66
N GLN A 86 -7.59 -5.28 14.41
CA GLN A 86 -6.96 -5.02 15.72
C GLN A 86 -5.49 -4.63 15.61
N TYR A 87 -4.79 -5.13 14.60
CA TYR A 87 -3.35 -4.94 14.46
C TYR A 87 -2.97 -4.46 13.06
N PHE A 88 -3.39 -5.17 12.01
CA PHE A 88 -3.13 -4.77 10.63
C PHE A 88 -4.37 -4.14 10.01
N THR A 89 -4.23 -2.91 9.48
CA THR A 89 -5.35 -2.17 8.89
C THR A 89 -5.45 -2.34 7.38
N LYS A 90 -4.30 -2.46 6.70
CA LYS A 90 -4.22 -2.60 5.24
C LYS A 90 -3.07 -3.53 4.88
N MET A 91 -3.30 -4.37 3.88
CA MET A 91 -2.27 -5.21 3.28
C MET A 91 -2.30 -5.05 1.77
N TYR A 92 -1.14 -5.11 1.13
CA TYR A 92 -1.00 -4.98 -0.32
C TYR A 92 -0.26 -6.15 -0.94
N THR A 93 -0.65 -6.46 -2.17
CA THR A 93 -0.27 -7.67 -2.89
C THR A 93 0.47 -7.31 -4.18
N CYS A 94 1.31 -8.22 -4.68
CA CYS A 94 2.00 -7.97 -5.95
C CYS A 94 1.09 -8.12 -7.18
N ASN A 95 0.13 -9.05 -7.11
CA ASN A 95 -0.88 -9.26 -8.14
C ASN A 95 -2.23 -8.71 -7.67
N PRO A 96 -3.11 -8.27 -8.58
CA PRO A 96 -4.45 -7.83 -8.21
C PRO A 96 -5.21 -8.88 -7.39
N VAL A 97 -5.94 -8.43 -6.36
CA VAL A 97 -6.71 -9.30 -5.44
C VAL A 97 -7.77 -10.14 -6.17
N HIS A 98 -8.24 -9.67 -7.33
CA HIS A 98 -9.21 -10.42 -8.13
C HIS A 98 -8.60 -11.60 -8.90
N ASP A 99 -7.28 -11.73 -8.99
CA ASP A 99 -6.63 -12.86 -9.67
C ASP A 99 -6.54 -14.10 -8.78
N TYR A 100 -6.63 -13.93 -7.47
CA TYR A 100 -6.65 -15.06 -6.53
C TYR A 100 -7.98 -15.82 -6.63
N VAL A 101 -7.92 -17.13 -6.38
CA VAL A 101 -9.10 -17.99 -6.31
C VAL A 101 -10.03 -17.52 -5.19
N SER A 102 -11.35 -17.58 -5.40
CA SER A 102 -12.32 -17.25 -4.35
C SER A 102 -12.26 -18.29 -3.23
N CYS A 103 -12.31 -17.84 -1.98
CA CYS A 103 -12.45 -18.77 -0.87
C CYS A 103 -13.81 -19.47 -0.94
N GLY A 104 -13.88 -20.75 -0.56
CA GLY A 104 -15.09 -21.58 -0.63
C GLY A 104 -16.20 -21.24 0.37
N GLY A 105 -16.39 -19.95 0.70
CA GLY A 105 -17.42 -19.46 1.61
C GLY A 105 -16.89 -18.82 2.90
N GLN A 106 -17.81 -18.37 3.74
CA GLN A 106 -17.54 -17.75 5.04
C GLN A 106 -16.74 -18.67 5.97
N GLY A 107 -15.84 -18.10 6.77
CA GLY A 107 -15.00 -18.83 7.75
C GLY A 107 -13.73 -19.43 7.18
N ASN A 108 -13.55 -19.45 5.85
CA ASN A 108 -12.29 -19.90 5.24
C ASN A 108 -11.15 -18.91 5.49
N ILE A 109 -9.96 -19.45 5.75
CA ILE A 109 -8.74 -18.66 5.96
C ILE A 109 -8.28 -18.11 4.60
N ALA A 110 -8.19 -16.79 4.52
CA ALA A 110 -7.83 -16.05 3.32
C ALA A 110 -6.37 -15.62 3.32
N VAL A 111 -5.82 -15.30 4.50
CA VAL A 111 -4.42 -14.92 4.68
C VAL A 111 -3.87 -15.60 5.93
N THR A 112 -2.67 -16.17 5.84
CA THR A 112 -1.96 -16.77 6.98
C THR A 112 -0.54 -16.24 7.08
N HIS A 113 -0.03 -16.12 8.31
CA HIS A 113 1.39 -15.96 8.57
C HIS A 113 2.09 -17.32 8.54
N VAL A 114 3.24 -17.38 7.87
CA VAL A 114 4.02 -18.62 7.69
C VAL A 114 5.29 -18.59 8.54
N ASN A 115 6.02 -17.47 8.56
CA ASN A 115 7.23 -17.21 9.37
C ASN A 115 7.67 -15.75 9.20
N GLU A 116 8.50 -15.18 10.09
CA GLU A 116 9.26 -13.92 9.88
C GLU A 116 8.52 -12.81 9.08
N MET A 117 7.23 -12.61 9.36
CA MET A 117 6.33 -11.64 8.70
C MET A 117 5.99 -11.93 7.23
N LYS A 118 6.16 -13.16 6.76
CA LYS A 118 5.60 -13.67 5.51
C LYS A 118 4.14 -14.00 5.70
N PHE A 119 3.29 -13.11 5.18
CA PHE A 119 1.86 -13.32 5.08
C PHE A 119 1.54 -13.81 3.67
N VAL A 120 0.82 -14.91 3.55
CA VAL A 120 0.49 -15.55 2.27
C VAL A 120 -1.02 -15.59 2.09
N ILE A 121 -1.48 -15.13 0.93
CA ILE A 121 -2.88 -15.21 0.51
C ILE A 121 -3.16 -16.62 0.04
N GLN A 122 -4.19 -17.22 0.63
CA GLN A 122 -4.70 -18.53 0.24
C GLN A 122 -5.81 -18.38 -0.81
N CYS A 123 -6.65 -17.36 -0.65
CA CYS A 123 -7.79 -17.09 -1.50
C CYS A 123 -8.36 -15.69 -1.25
N LYS A 124 -9.21 -15.18 -2.16
CA LYS A 124 -9.88 -13.88 -2.00
C LYS A 124 -11.25 -14.00 -1.34
N CYS A 125 -11.60 -12.95 -0.59
CA CYS A 125 -12.90 -12.76 0.03
C CYS A 125 -13.57 -11.50 -0.50
N HIS A 126 -14.89 -11.41 -0.35
CA HIS A 126 -15.57 -10.12 -0.47
C HIS A 126 -15.27 -9.22 0.73
N ILE A 127 -15.34 -9.78 1.94
CA ILE A 127 -15.03 -9.10 3.19
C ILE A 127 -14.04 -9.95 3.98
N TYR A 128 -12.98 -9.30 4.45
CA TYR A 128 -11.93 -9.91 5.26
C TYR A 128 -12.13 -9.53 6.72
N LYS A 129 -12.10 -10.53 7.61
CA LYS A 129 -12.19 -10.32 9.06
C LYS A 129 -10.96 -10.88 9.75
N TRP A 130 -10.40 -10.09 10.66
CA TRP A 130 -9.30 -10.52 11.52
C TRP A 130 -9.73 -11.66 12.45
N MET A 131 -8.85 -12.64 12.66
CA MET A 131 -9.12 -13.79 13.53
C MET A 131 -8.13 -13.91 14.69
N SER A 132 -6.83 -13.91 14.37
CA SER A 132 -5.77 -14.05 15.37
C SER A 132 -4.54 -13.28 14.93
N THR A 133 -3.67 -12.95 15.89
CA THR A 133 -2.33 -12.38 15.68
C THR A 133 -1.24 -13.46 15.71
N THR A 134 -1.47 -14.60 16.37
CA THR A 134 -0.46 -15.66 16.54
C THR A 134 -1.10 -17.06 16.45
N PRO A 135 -0.98 -17.77 15.30
CA PRO A 135 -0.49 -17.25 14.03
C PRO A 135 -1.46 -16.19 13.48
N PHE A 136 -0.92 -15.19 12.79
CA PHE A 136 -1.78 -14.19 12.17
C PHE A 136 -2.65 -14.84 11.10
N THR A 137 -3.97 -14.66 11.22
CA THR A 137 -4.95 -15.23 10.29
C THR A 137 -6.08 -14.24 10.03
N VAL A 138 -6.55 -14.25 8.78
CA VAL A 138 -7.70 -13.49 8.30
C VAL A 138 -8.65 -14.45 7.63
N GLN A 139 -9.95 -14.33 7.91
CA GLN A 139 -10.98 -15.18 7.30
C GLN A 139 -11.96 -14.38 6.43
N CYS A 140 -12.67 -15.07 5.55
CA CYS A 140 -13.81 -14.49 4.86
C CYS A 140 -15.03 -14.35 5.78
N VAL A 141 -15.74 -13.24 5.63
CA VAL A 141 -17.09 -13.07 6.18
C VAL A 141 -18.06 -12.63 5.09
N HIS A 142 -19.35 -12.93 5.33
CA HIS A 142 -20.47 -12.38 4.57
C HIS A 142 -20.98 -11.12 5.26
#